data_AF-A0A453QTP7-F1
#
_entry.id   AF-A0A453QTP7-F1
#
_cell.length_a   1.000
_cell.length_b   1.000
_cell.length_c   1.000
_cell.angle_alpha   90.00
_cell.angle_beta   90.00
_cell.angle_gamma   90.00
#
_symmetry.space_group_name_H-M   'P 1'
#
loop_
_entity.id
_entity.type
_entity.pdbx_description
1 polymer ?
#
loop_
_entity_poly.entity_id
_entity_poly.type
_entity_poly.pdbx_seq_one_letter_code
_entity_poly.pdbx_strand_id
1 'polypeptide(L)' 'LSKTHGMGAGRKLKTHRRNQRWANKEYKKSHLGNEWKKPFAGSSVLEHFLKDELEYS' A
#
# COMPACT_ATOMS: atom_id res chain seq x y z
N LEU A 1 -8.17 5.18 -27.16
CA LEU A 1 -7.36 6.43 -27.17
C LEU A 1 -6.08 6.19 -26.38
N SER A 2 -4.93 6.22 -27.06
CA SER A 2 -3.61 5.95 -26.47
C SER A 2 -3.04 7.18 -25.75
N LYS A 3 -2.00 6.94 -24.93
CA LYS A 3 -1.27 8.00 -24.21
C LYS A 3 -0.65 9.00 -25.19
N THR A 4 -0.39 10.21 -24.72
CA THR A 4 0.30 11.25 -25.51
C THR A 4 1.77 10.87 -25.75
N HIS A 5 2.23 10.96 -26.99
CA HIS A 5 3.59 10.57 -27.41
C HIS A 5 4.52 11.74 -27.82
N GLY A 6 4.06 12.99 -27.70
CA GLY A 6 4.90 14.15 -28.04
C GLY A 6 6.07 14.34 -27.07
N MET A 7 7.20 14.86 -27.56
CA MET A 7 8.43 15.05 -26.77
C MET A 7 8.22 15.94 -25.52
N GLY A 8 7.27 16.88 -25.55
CA GLY A 8 6.88 17.72 -24.41
C GLY A 8 5.86 17.12 -23.44
N ALA A 9 5.39 15.87 -23.64
CA ALA A 9 4.29 15.29 -22.87
C ALA A 9 4.70 14.64 -21.53
N GLY A 10 5.98 14.73 -21.14
CA GLY A 10 6.53 14.06 -19.96
C GLY A 10 5.77 14.34 -18.67
N ARG A 11 5.37 15.60 -18.43
CA ARG A 11 4.60 15.98 -17.22
C ARG A 11 3.25 15.28 -17.16
N LYS A 12 2.53 15.22 -18.28
CA LYS A 12 1.23 14.55 -18.39
C LYS A 12 1.37 13.05 -18.12
N LEU A 13 2.39 12.41 -18.69
CA LEU A 13 2.67 10.98 -18.50
C LEU A 13 3.00 10.66 -17.04
N LYS A 14 3.81 11.49 -16.36
CA LYS A 14 4.17 11.31 -14.94
C LYS A 14 2.94 11.40 -14.04
N THR A 15 2.11 12.42 -14.21
CA THR A 15 0.88 12.60 -13.42
C THR A 15 -0.11 11.47 -13.68
N HIS A 16 -0.32 11.10 -14.95
CA HIS A 16 -1.19 9.99 -15.30
C HIS A 16 -0.71 8.67 -14.66
N ARG A 17 0.59 8.38 -14.68
CA ARG A 17 1.15 7.19 -14.02
C ARG A 17 0.91 7.21 -12.51
N ARG A 18 1.08 8.36 -11.85
CA ARG A 18 0.83 8.49 -10.40
C ARG A 18 -0.62 8.18 -10.06
N ASN A 19 -1.57 8.74 -10.82
CA ASN A 19 -2.99 8.50 -10.58
C ASN A 19 -3.36 7.02 -10.79
N GLN A 20 -2.79 6.39 -11.82
CA GLN A 20 -3.02 4.96 -12.10
C GLN A 20 -2.43 4.03 -11.04
N ARG A 21 -1.34 4.41 -10.35
CA ARG A 21 -0.78 3.60 -9.25
C ARG A 21 -1.78 3.43 -8.11
N TRP A 22 -2.61 4.44 -7.82
CA TRP A 22 -3.61 4.36 -6.75
C TRP A 22 -4.75 3.37 -7.03
N ALA A 23 -4.96 2.97 -8.29
CA ALA A 23 -5.90 1.91 -8.64
C ALA A 23 -5.36 0.51 -8.32
N ASN A 24 -4.03 0.34 -8.20
CA ASN A 24 -3.43 -0.93 -7.79
C ASN A 24 -3.65 -1.17 -6.29
N LYS A 25 -4.22 -2.34 -5.95
CA LYS A 25 -4.59 -2.72 -4.58
C LYS A 25 -3.39 -2.82 -3.63
N GLU A 26 -2.27 -3.38 -4.08
CA GLU A 26 -1.06 -3.55 -3.28
C GLU A 26 -0.36 -2.20 -3.03
N TYR A 27 -0.29 -1.37 -4.07
CA TYR A 27 0.23 0.00 -3.96
C TYR A 27 -0.61 0.83 -3.00
N LYS A 28 -1.93 0.76 -3.16
CA LYS A 28 -2.90 1.41 -2.26
C LYS A 28 -2.73 0.92 -0.82
N LYS A 29 -2.66 -0.39 -0.59
CA LYS A 29 -2.52 -1.00 0.74
C LYS A 29 -1.26 -0.51 1.48
N SER A 30 -0.12 -0.50 0.80
CA SER A 30 1.17 -0.09 1.38
C SER A 30 1.30 1.41 1.61
N HIS A 31 0.69 2.26 0.76
CA HIS A 31 0.90 3.72 0.79
C HIS A 31 -0.20 4.51 1.53
N LEU A 32 -1.28 3.87 1.99
CA LEU A 32 -2.35 4.52 2.77
C LEU A 32 -2.10 4.56 4.28
N GLY A 33 -1.00 3.96 4.78
CA GLY A 33 -0.73 3.92 6.22
C GLY A 33 -1.72 3.08 7.03
N ASN A 34 -2.60 2.32 6.37
CA ASN A 34 -3.58 1.43 7.00
C ASN A 34 -2.93 0.27 7.76
N GLU A 35 -1.63 0.01 7.58
CA GLU A 35 -0.94 -1.07 8.27
C GLU A 35 -0.90 -0.84 9.79
N TRP A 36 -0.67 0.40 10.25
CA TRP A 36 -0.56 0.74 11.67
C TRP A 36 -1.89 0.84 12.44
N LYS A 37 -3.02 0.72 11.73
CA LYS A 37 -4.38 0.78 12.29
C LYS A 37 -5.01 -0.60 12.50
N LYS A 38 -4.34 -1.67 12.08
CA LYS A 38 -4.83 -3.04 12.25
C LYS A 38 -4.43 -3.57 13.62
N PRO A 39 -5.25 -4.43 14.25
CA PRO A 39 -4.89 -5.04 15.54
C PRO A 39 -3.54 -5.79 15.48
N PHE A 40 -3.20 -6.33 14.31
CA PHE A 40 -2.02 -7.17 14.09
C PHE A 40 -1.03 -6.55 13.09
N ALA A 41 -0.84 -5.23 13.19
CA ALA A 41 -0.04 -4.38 12.30
C ALA A 41 1.41 -4.86 12.05
N GLY A 42 1.59 -5.86 11.17
CA GLY A 42 2.91 -6.33 10.73
C GLY A 42 3.52 -7.44 11.57
N SER A 43 2.75 -8.05 12.47
CA SER A 43 3.26 -9.13 13.32
C SER A 43 2.96 -10.51 12.73
N SER A 44 3.84 -11.45 13.02
CA SER A 44 3.68 -12.84 12.62
C SER A 44 2.67 -13.56 13.51
N VAL A 45 1.96 -14.55 12.95
CA VAL A 45 0.96 -15.37 13.66
C VAL A 45 1.52 -16.01 14.93
N LEU A 46 2.81 -16.40 14.90
CA LEU A 46 3.54 -16.95 16.05
C LEU A 46 3.72 -15.92 17.18
N GLU A 47 4.08 -14.69 16.84
CA GLU A 47 4.27 -13.62 17.83
C GLU A 47 2.95 -13.20 18.49
N HIS A 48 1.83 -13.35 17.78
CA HIS A 48 0.48 -13.09 18.32
C HIS A 48 0.06 -14.14 19.34
N PHE A 49 0.13 -15.42 18.96
CA PHE A 49 -0.21 -16.54 19.84
C PHE A 49 0.58 -16.49 21.16
N LEU A 50 1.87 -16.16 21.10
CA LEU A 50 2.71 -16.09 22.29
C LEU A 50 2.38 -14.90 23.22
N LYS A 51 1.87 -13.79 22.67
CA LYS A 51 1.43 -12.64 23.48
C LYS A 51 0.10 -12.92 24.16
N ASP A 52 -0.82 -13.58 23.47
CA ASP A 52 -2.13 -13.98 24.02
C ASP A 52 -1.96 -14.97 25.20
N GLU A 53 -0.98 -15.88 25.13
CA GLU A 53 -0.67 -16.82 26.23
C GLU A 53 0.01 -16.15 27.43
N LEU A 54 0.82 -15.10 27.21
CA LEU A 54 1.54 -14.39 28.29
C LEU A 54 0.65 -13.38 29.04
N GLU A 55 -0.38 -12.84 28.41
CA GLU A 55 -1.30 -11.86 29.02
C GLU A 55 -2.43 -12.54 29.83
N TYR A 56 -2.63 -13.85 29.63
CA TYR A 56 -3.64 -14.65 30.34
C TYR A 56 -3.06 -15.58 31.42
N SER A 57 -1.74 -15.47 31.71
CA SER A 57 -1.04 -16.10 32.85
C SER A 57 -0.79 -15.11 33.98
#